data_AF-A0A194V824-F1
#
_entry.id   AF-A0A194V824-F1
#
_cell.length_a   1.000
_cell.length_b   1.000
_cell.length_c   1.000
_cell.angle_alpha   90.00
_cell.angle_beta   90.00
_cell.angle_gamma   90.00
#
_symmetry.space_group_name_H-M   'P 1'
#
loop_
_entity.id
_entity.type
_entity.pdbx_description
1 polymer ?
#
loop_
_entity_poly.entity_id
_entity_poly.type
_entity_poly.pdbx_seq_one_letter_code
_entity_poly.pdbx_strand_id
1 'polypeptide(L)'
;MVLPDPDILARAVSAHLAKAQKQADNNQDASRLQKQEQEIKSLKETITALEDHIAQVEARIASYDPAALRRHEEDLKDLHETVTILIGRVDQSEAINAGFGDVSVKLDERICDLERDHQELYRAQAQLSRPLAPPALKETHEETIRRTALEAHFNATRRKYRMQRPGKDHRSFIWSFIEGIKDKESAQRIQEYLIRKFPGKIRRSKSPRNGRIMAMSMALKWEEVRDAMLNMPPPS
;
A
#
# COMPACT_ATOMS: atom_id res chain seq x y z
N MET A 1 22.02 -105.74 40.49
CA MET A 1 21.53 -104.76 39.49
C MET A 1 22.47 -104.83 38.30
N VAL A 2 22.00 -105.27 37.14
CA VAL A 2 22.82 -105.33 35.92
C VAL A 2 22.77 -103.95 35.27
N LEU A 3 23.92 -103.28 35.18
CA LEU A 3 24.02 -101.99 34.48
C LEU A 3 23.81 -102.24 32.98
N PRO A 4 22.95 -101.45 32.30
CA PRO A 4 22.77 -101.58 30.87
C PRO A 4 24.07 -101.29 30.12
N ASP A 5 24.31 -102.08 29.07
CA ASP A 5 25.50 -102.00 28.23
C ASP A 5 25.68 -100.55 27.70
N PRO A 6 26.82 -99.90 27.99
CA PRO A 6 27.07 -98.52 27.60
C PRO A 6 26.93 -98.26 26.08
N ASP A 7 27.18 -99.26 25.24
CA ASP A 7 27.04 -99.12 23.78
C ASP A 7 25.57 -99.04 23.34
N ILE A 8 24.67 -99.72 24.05
CA ILE A 8 23.24 -99.68 23.79
C ILE A 8 22.68 -98.31 24.21
N LEU A 9 23.14 -97.78 25.35
CA LEU A 9 22.78 -96.45 25.80
C LEU A 9 23.29 -95.36 24.84
N ALA A 10 24.52 -95.46 24.36
CA ALA A 10 25.10 -94.49 23.43
C ALA A 10 24.32 -94.44 22.09
N ARG A 11 23.90 -95.59 21.55
CA ARG A 11 23.08 -95.67 20.33
C ARG A 11 21.67 -95.10 20.56
N ALA A 12 21.05 -95.39 21.70
CA ALA A 12 19.73 -94.85 22.03
C ALA A 12 19.77 -93.32 22.16
N VAL A 13 20.78 -92.76 22.83
CA VAL A 13 20.97 -91.32 22.97
C VAL A 13 21.21 -90.66 21.61
N SER A 14 22.04 -91.26 20.76
CA SER A 14 22.30 -90.75 19.41
C SER A 14 21.04 -90.74 18.53
N ALA A 15 20.23 -91.80 18.60
CA ALA A 15 18.96 -91.87 17.87
C ALA A 15 17.94 -90.83 18.38
N HIS A 16 17.88 -90.61 19.70
CA HIS A 16 17.03 -89.57 20.29
C HIS A 16 17.48 -88.15 19.91
N LEU A 17 18.79 -87.89 19.90
CA LEU A 17 19.36 -86.61 19.45
C LEU A 17 19.07 -86.34 17.98
N ALA A 18 19.25 -87.33 17.10
CA ALA A 18 18.92 -87.20 15.68
C ALA A 18 17.42 -86.92 15.45
N LYS A 19 16.55 -87.59 16.22
CA LYS A 19 15.10 -87.35 16.17
C LYS A 19 14.72 -85.96 16.69
N ALA A 20 15.34 -85.51 17.79
CA ALA A 20 15.15 -84.18 18.34
C ALA A 20 15.62 -83.09 17.37
N GLN A 21 16.77 -83.29 16.71
CA GLN A 21 17.28 -82.36 15.69
C GLN A 21 16.32 -82.27 14.50
N LYS A 22 15.88 -83.41 13.95
CA LYS A 22 14.92 -83.43 12.84
C LYS A 22 13.60 -82.74 13.18
N GLN A 23 13.14 -82.88 14.43
CA GLN A 23 11.94 -82.20 14.91
C GLN A 23 12.16 -80.69 15.07
N ALA A 24 13.33 -80.26 15.52
CA ALA A 24 13.70 -78.85 15.61
C ALA A 24 13.78 -78.19 14.22
N ASP A 25 14.41 -78.84 13.25
CA ASP A 25 14.54 -78.35 11.88
C ASP A 25 13.16 -78.21 11.21
N ASN A 26 12.27 -79.21 11.35
CA ASN A 26 10.90 -79.15 10.85
C ASN A 26 10.09 -78.00 11.46
N ASN A 27 10.27 -77.71 12.76
CA ASN A 27 9.57 -76.61 13.43
C ASN A 27 10.08 -75.24 12.92
N GLN A 28 11.37 -75.14 12.59
CA GLN A 28 11.97 -73.93 12.03
C GLN A 28 11.44 -73.66 10.61
N ASP A 29 11.31 -74.70 9.78
CA ASP A 29 10.74 -74.58 8.44
C ASP A 29 9.25 -74.22 8.47
N ALA A 30 8.46 -74.82 9.37
CA ALA A 30 7.06 -74.45 9.56
C ALA A 30 6.90 -72.97 9.98
N SER A 31 7.78 -72.49 10.86
CA SER A 31 7.78 -71.08 11.29
C SER A 31 8.14 -70.12 10.15
N ARG A 32 9.07 -70.51 9.27
CA ARG A 32 9.44 -69.72 8.07
C ARG A 32 8.29 -69.65 7.07
N LEU A 33 7.62 -70.78 6.81
CA LEU A 33 6.46 -70.84 5.92
C LEU A 33 5.31 -69.99 6.45
N GLN A 34 5.01 -70.06 7.75
CA GLN A 34 3.96 -69.24 8.36
C GLN A 34 4.26 -67.73 8.21
N LYS A 35 5.53 -67.32 8.36
CA LYS A 35 5.94 -65.93 8.15
C LYS A 35 5.75 -65.50 6.69
N GLN A 36 6.12 -66.35 5.74
CA GLN A 36 5.92 -66.09 4.31
C GLN A 36 4.43 -66.02 3.94
N GLU A 37 3.58 -66.87 4.50
CA GLU A 37 2.13 -66.81 4.28
C GLU A 37 1.51 -65.51 4.80
N GLN A 38 1.95 -65.03 5.96
CA GLN A 38 1.53 -63.74 6.51
C GLN A 38 2.00 -62.57 5.63
N GLU A 39 3.24 -62.61 5.15
CA GLU A 39 3.78 -61.60 4.23
C GLU A 39 3.04 -61.59 2.90
N ILE A 40 2.79 -62.75 2.30
CA ILE A 40 1.98 -62.88 1.07
C ILE A 40 0.58 -62.34 1.28
N LYS A 41 -0.05 -62.63 2.43
CA LYS A 41 -1.38 -62.09 2.76
C LYS A 41 -1.35 -60.57 2.85
N SER A 42 -0.38 -60.01 3.57
CA SER A 42 -0.20 -58.56 3.68
C SER A 42 0.04 -57.91 2.31
N LEU A 43 0.87 -58.53 1.46
CA LEU A 43 1.14 -58.03 0.11
C LEU A 43 -0.13 -58.05 -0.76
N LYS A 44 -0.94 -59.10 -0.68
CA LYS A 44 -2.22 -59.16 -1.39
C LYS A 44 -3.17 -58.04 -0.97
N GLU A 45 -3.28 -57.78 0.33
CA GLU A 45 -4.10 -56.67 0.85
C GLU A 45 -3.59 -55.30 0.34
N THR A 46 -2.27 -55.10 0.27
CA THR A 46 -1.70 -53.86 -0.30
C THR A 46 -1.95 -53.73 -1.80
N ILE A 47 -1.88 -54.82 -2.55
CA ILE A 47 -2.16 -54.82 -4.00
C ILE A 47 -3.62 -54.42 -4.23
N THR A 48 -4.57 -55.01 -3.50
CA THR A 48 -5.99 -54.66 -3.63
C THR A 48 -6.25 -53.17 -3.31
N ALA A 49 -5.58 -52.63 -2.28
CA ALA A 49 -5.72 -51.21 -1.95
C ALA A 49 -5.15 -50.28 -3.03
N LEU A 50 -4.05 -50.69 -3.68
CA LEU A 50 -3.46 -49.92 -4.79
C LEU A 50 -4.33 -49.99 -6.05
N GLU A 51 -4.92 -51.15 -6.35
CA GLU A 51 -5.85 -51.32 -7.47
C GLU A 51 -7.09 -50.42 -7.29
N ASP A 52 -7.67 -50.39 -6.08
CA ASP A 52 -8.78 -49.48 -5.76
C ASP A 52 -8.36 -48.01 -5.90
N HIS A 53 -7.15 -47.66 -5.48
CA HIS A 53 -6.65 -46.29 -5.62
C HIS A 53 -6.45 -45.89 -7.08
N ILE A 54 -5.92 -46.79 -7.91
CA ILE A 54 -5.76 -46.57 -9.36
C ILE A 54 -7.14 -46.35 -9.99
N ALA A 55 -8.11 -47.21 -9.70
CA ALA A 55 -9.47 -47.06 -10.21
C ALA A 55 -10.10 -45.70 -9.81
N GLN A 56 -9.87 -45.24 -8.58
CA GLN A 56 -10.31 -43.92 -8.13
C GLN A 56 -9.62 -42.78 -8.90
N VAL A 57 -8.32 -42.88 -9.14
CA VAL A 57 -7.56 -41.87 -9.89
C VAL A 57 -8.03 -41.83 -11.35
N GLU A 58 -8.24 -42.98 -11.98
CA GLU A 58 -8.76 -43.08 -13.35
C GLU A 58 -10.17 -42.48 -13.46
N ALA A 59 -11.06 -42.77 -12.49
CA ALA A 59 -12.39 -42.17 -12.44
C ALA A 59 -12.33 -40.64 -12.30
N ARG A 60 -11.39 -40.12 -11.51
CA ARG A 60 -11.17 -38.67 -11.36
C ARG A 60 -10.66 -38.03 -12.64
N ILE A 61 -9.72 -38.69 -13.34
CA ILE A 61 -9.22 -38.22 -14.64
C ILE A 61 -10.33 -38.23 -15.68
N ALA A 62 -11.15 -39.30 -15.73
CA ALA A 62 -12.29 -39.38 -16.64
C ALA A 62 -13.39 -38.35 -16.34
N SER A 63 -13.55 -37.96 -15.07
CA SER A 63 -14.48 -36.89 -14.66
C SER A 63 -13.98 -35.48 -14.99
N TYR A 64 -12.72 -35.34 -15.40
CA TYR A 64 -12.16 -34.05 -15.79
C TYR A 64 -12.71 -33.65 -17.16
N ASP A 65 -13.38 -32.49 -17.23
CA ASP A 65 -13.92 -31.96 -18.48
C ASP A 65 -12.86 -31.15 -19.24
N PRO A 66 -12.24 -31.68 -20.31
CA PRO A 66 -11.25 -30.94 -21.09
C PRO A 66 -11.86 -29.74 -21.81
N ALA A 67 -13.17 -29.73 -22.06
CA ALA A 67 -13.85 -28.59 -22.66
C ALA A 67 -14.02 -27.43 -21.66
N ALA A 68 -14.14 -27.71 -20.36
CA ALA A 68 -14.10 -26.67 -19.33
C ALA A 68 -12.73 -25.98 -19.30
N LEU A 69 -11.64 -26.73 -19.42
CA LEU A 69 -10.30 -26.16 -19.46
C LEU A 69 -10.09 -25.25 -20.68
N ARG A 70 -10.54 -25.68 -21.87
CA ARG A 70 -10.48 -24.85 -23.08
C ARG A 70 -11.32 -23.57 -22.98
N ARG A 71 -12.54 -23.66 -22.42
CA ARG A 71 -13.38 -22.48 -22.17
C ARG A 71 -12.68 -21.48 -21.25
N HIS A 72 -12.05 -21.95 -20.17
CA HIS A 72 -11.29 -21.08 -19.29
C HIS A 72 -10.07 -20.43 -19.96
N GLU A 73 -9.39 -21.14 -20.85
CA GLU A 73 -8.28 -20.57 -21.63
C GLU A 73 -8.76 -19.46 -22.57
N GLU A 74 -9.93 -19.65 -23.20
CA GLU A 74 -10.57 -18.65 -24.05
C GLU A 74 -11.06 -17.44 -23.24
N ASP A 75 -11.72 -17.65 -22.09
CA ASP A 75 -12.12 -16.58 -21.16
C ASP A 75 -10.91 -15.75 -20.70
N LEU A 76 -9.78 -16.40 -20.40
CA LEU A 76 -8.55 -15.72 -20.00
C LEU A 76 -7.95 -14.87 -21.12
N LYS A 77 -8.05 -15.34 -22.37
CA LYS A 77 -7.59 -14.60 -23.54
C LYS A 77 -8.46 -13.36 -23.79
N ASP A 78 -9.78 -13.49 -23.71
CA ASP A 78 -10.72 -12.37 -23.86
C ASP A 78 -10.53 -11.34 -22.74
N LEU A 79 -10.29 -11.81 -21.51
CA LEU A 79 -9.97 -10.94 -20.38
C LEU A 79 -8.64 -10.19 -20.61
N HIS A 80 -7.62 -10.87 -21.12
CA HIS A 80 -6.33 -10.26 -21.43
C HIS A 80 -6.46 -9.16 -22.51
N GLU A 81 -7.24 -9.42 -23.56
CA GLU A 81 -7.52 -8.42 -24.60
C GLU A 81 -8.25 -7.21 -24.02
N THR A 82 -9.27 -7.44 -23.18
CA THR A 82 -10.01 -6.38 -22.49
C THR A 82 -9.10 -5.52 -21.61
N VAL A 83 -8.20 -6.15 -20.84
CA VAL A 83 -7.23 -5.43 -20.01
C VAL A 83 -6.28 -4.61 -20.86
N THR A 84 -5.82 -5.13 -22.00
CA THR A 84 -4.93 -4.41 -22.92
C THR A 84 -5.60 -3.16 -23.49
N ILE A 85 -6.87 -3.27 -23.90
CA ILE A 85 -7.66 -2.12 -24.36
C ILE A 85 -7.82 -1.08 -23.24
N LEU A 86 -8.11 -1.51 -22.01
CA LEU A 86 -8.27 -0.62 -20.87
C LEU A 86 -6.98 0.14 -20.54
N ILE A 87 -5.82 -0.53 -20.58
CA ILE A 87 -4.51 0.10 -20.39
C ILE A 87 -4.31 1.21 -21.43
N GLY A 88 -4.55 0.92 -22.71
CA GLY A 88 -4.41 1.94 -23.76
C GLY A 88 -5.34 3.15 -23.56
N ARG A 89 -6.56 2.94 -23.04
CA ARG A 89 -7.48 4.03 -22.69
C ARG A 89 -7.00 4.86 -21.50
N VAL A 90 -6.37 4.23 -20.51
CA VAL A 90 -5.77 4.92 -19.36
C VAL A 90 -4.61 5.79 -19.84
N ASP A 91 -3.68 5.24 -20.63
CA ASP A 91 -2.55 5.99 -21.19
C ASP A 91 -3.01 7.21 -21.99
N GLN A 92 -4.05 7.04 -22.82
CA GLN A 92 -4.65 8.14 -23.57
C GLN A 92 -5.25 9.20 -22.63
N SER A 93 -5.96 8.79 -21.58
CA SER A 93 -6.52 9.71 -20.59
C SER A 93 -5.42 10.45 -19.82
N GLU A 94 -4.32 9.80 -19.50
CA GLU A 94 -3.18 10.42 -18.82
C GLU A 94 -2.51 11.47 -19.71
N ALA A 95 -2.32 11.17 -21.00
CA ALA A 95 -1.79 12.13 -21.97
C ALA A 95 -2.69 13.38 -22.11
N ILE A 96 -4.01 13.18 -22.16
CA ILE A 96 -4.99 14.29 -22.20
C ILE A 96 -4.91 15.12 -20.92
N ASN A 97 -4.85 14.48 -19.76
CA ASN A 97 -4.76 15.15 -18.46
C ASN A 97 -3.45 15.95 -18.32
N ALA A 98 -2.34 15.45 -18.84
CA ALA A 98 -1.09 16.19 -18.90
C ALA A 98 -1.24 17.48 -19.73
N GLY A 99 -1.88 17.38 -20.89
CA GLY A 99 -2.20 18.55 -21.72
C GLY A 99 -3.08 19.59 -21.01
N PHE A 100 -4.10 19.16 -20.27
CA PHE A 100 -4.89 20.06 -19.42
C PHE A 100 -4.06 20.71 -18.30
N GLY A 101 -3.09 19.98 -17.75
CA GLY A 101 -2.13 20.50 -16.78
C GLY A 101 -1.36 21.70 -17.33
N ASP A 102 -0.79 21.58 -18.53
CA ASP A 102 -0.04 22.64 -19.20
C ASP A 102 -0.90 23.87 -19.48
N VAL A 103 -2.14 23.67 -19.96
CA VAL A 103 -3.08 24.76 -20.20
C VAL A 103 -3.43 25.48 -18.89
N SER A 104 -3.66 24.72 -17.81
CA SER A 104 -3.93 25.32 -16.49
C SER A 104 -2.76 26.17 -16.02
N VAL A 105 -1.51 25.70 -16.17
CA VAL A 105 -0.32 26.47 -15.80
C VAL A 105 -0.24 27.79 -16.58
N LYS A 106 -0.43 27.75 -17.90
CA LYS A 106 -0.39 28.95 -18.76
C LYS A 106 -1.49 29.95 -18.40
N LEU A 107 -2.71 29.49 -18.16
CA LEU A 107 -3.81 30.36 -17.73
C LEU A 107 -3.51 31.03 -16.40
N ASP A 108 -2.90 30.30 -15.48
CA ASP A 108 -2.55 30.83 -14.17
C ASP A 108 -1.39 31.84 -14.20
N GLU A 109 -0.39 31.61 -15.05
CA GLU A 109 0.65 32.62 -15.31
C GLU A 109 0.02 33.90 -15.84
N ARG A 110 -0.92 33.77 -16.79
CA ARG A 110 -1.64 34.91 -17.33
C ARG A 110 -2.49 35.63 -16.28
N ILE A 111 -3.15 34.91 -15.39
CA ILE A 111 -3.88 35.50 -14.26
C ILE A 111 -2.93 36.27 -13.34
N CYS A 112 -1.80 35.68 -12.96
CA CYS A 112 -0.82 36.34 -12.09
C CYS A 112 -0.23 37.62 -12.73
N ASP A 113 -0.01 37.62 -14.04
CA ASP A 113 0.47 38.80 -14.75
C ASP A 113 -0.60 39.90 -14.79
N LEU A 114 -1.86 39.54 -15.08
CA LEU A 114 -2.98 40.47 -15.04
C LEU A 114 -3.22 41.05 -13.64
N GLU A 115 -3.09 40.24 -12.59
CA GLU A 115 -3.18 40.70 -11.20
C GLU A 115 -2.07 41.71 -10.88
N ARG A 116 -0.85 41.49 -11.37
CA ARG A 116 0.28 42.41 -11.21
C ARG A 116 0.03 43.73 -11.94
N ASP A 117 -0.37 43.66 -13.20
CA ASP A 117 -0.68 44.84 -14.03
C ASP A 117 -1.81 45.66 -13.39
N HIS A 118 -2.85 44.99 -12.88
CA HIS A 118 -3.95 45.65 -12.18
C HIS A 118 -3.47 46.37 -10.91
N GLN A 119 -2.57 45.75 -10.14
CA GLN A 119 -2.02 46.35 -8.93
C GLN A 119 -1.11 47.54 -9.23
N GLU A 120 -0.34 47.49 -10.32
CA GLU A 120 0.47 48.63 -10.80
C GLU A 120 -0.40 49.79 -11.25
N LEU A 121 -1.47 49.52 -12.02
CA LEU A 121 -2.45 50.54 -12.41
C LEU A 121 -3.10 51.19 -11.20
N TYR A 122 -3.49 50.39 -10.19
CA TYR A 122 -4.08 50.92 -8.96
C TYR A 122 -3.09 51.81 -8.20
N ARG A 123 -1.80 51.43 -8.13
CA ARG A 123 -0.74 52.27 -7.53
C ARG A 123 -0.53 53.57 -8.31
N ALA A 124 -0.48 53.52 -9.64
CA ALA A 124 -0.31 54.70 -10.48
C ALA A 124 -1.50 55.67 -10.31
N GLN A 125 -2.72 55.14 -10.25
CA GLN A 125 -3.93 55.94 -10.01
C GLN A 125 -3.94 56.59 -8.62
N ALA A 126 -3.48 55.88 -7.59
CA ALA A 126 -3.34 56.42 -6.24
C ALA A 126 -2.29 57.55 -6.17
N GLN A 127 -1.22 57.49 -6.96
CA GLN A 127 -0.23 58.57 -7.06
C GLN A 127 -0.78 59.81 -7.77
N LEU A 128 -1.61 59.63 -8.81
CA LEU A 128 -2.24 60.73 -9.54
C LEU A 128 -3.37 61.42 -8.75
N SER A 129 -4.01 60.71 -7.83
CA SER A 129 -5.15 61.21 -7.03
C SER A 129 -4.74 61.83 -5.69
N ARG A 130 -3.43 62.07 -5.46
CA ARG A 130 -2.91 62.56 -4.18
C ARG A 130 -3.18 64.07 -4.01
N PRO A 131 -3.99 64.51 -3.02
CA PRO A 131 -4.18 65.94 -2.73
C PRO A 131 -2.91 66.54 -2.12
N LEU A 132 -2.56 67.78 -2.50
CA LEU A 132 -1.45 68.54 -1.91
C LEU A 132 -1.76 68.98 -0.47
N ALA A 133 -1.55 68.10 0.54
CA ALA A 133 -1.53 68.44 1.98
C ALA A 133 -0.86 67.31 2.82
N PRO A 134 -0.39 67.54 4.07
CA PRO A 134 0.92 67.11 4.58
C PRO A 134 1.07 65.61 4.94
N PRO A 135 2.31 65.11 5.15
CA PRO A 135 2.62 63.69 5.17
C PRO A 135 2.24 63.04 6.51
N ALA A 136 1.10 62.34 6.53
CA ALA A 136 0.76 61.45 7.62
C ALA A 136 1.14 60.00 7.26
N LEU A 137 2.00 59.45 8.11
CA LEU A 137 2.34 58.04 8.32
C LEU A 137 3.17 57.35 7.22
N LYS A 138 4.47 57.28 7.52
CA LYS A 138 5.46 56.44 6.86
C LYS A 138 5.06 54.98 7.05
N GLU A 139 4.39 54.36 6.06
CA GLU A 139 4.61 52.92 5.84
C GLU A 139 6.13 52.77 5.68
N THR A 140 6.74 52.09 6.64
CA THR A 140 8.19 51.97 6.63
C THR A 140 8.57 51.10 5.44
N HIS A 141 9.63 51.44 4.72
CA HIS A 141 10.13 50.65 3.58
C HIS A 141 10.24 49.14 3.92
N GLU A 142 10.48 48.83 5.19
CA GLU A 142 10.49 47.47 5.73
C GLU A 142 9.15 46.75 5.65
N GLU A 143 8.01 47.41 5.89
CA GLU A 143 6.68 46.81 5.77
C GLU A 143 6.36 46.42 4.32
N THR A 144 6.73 47.28 3.37
CA THR A 144 6.61 46.99 1.94
C THR A 144 7.44 45.76 1.56
N ILE A 145 8.67 45.64 2.08
CA ILE A 145 9.54 44.48 1.85
C ILE A 145 8.93 43.20 2.46
N ARG A 146 8.46 43.25 3.71
CA ARG A 146 7.85 42.10 4.39
C ARG A 146 6.61 41.61 3.64
N ARG A 147 5.75 42.53 3.20
CA ARG A 147 4.56 42.22 2.40
C ARG A 147 4.91 41.58 1.06
N THR A 148 5.85 42.17 0.33
CA THR A 148 6.28 41.64 -0.98
C THR A 148 6.87 40.23 -0.84
N ALA A 149 7.66 39.99 0.21
CA ALA A 149 8.23 38.67 0.50
C ALA A 149 7.15 37.63 0.83
N LEU A 150 6.11 38.01 1.58
CA LEU A 150 4.98 37.14 1.88
C LEU A 150 4.17 36.81 0.62
N GLU A 151 3.87 37.80 -0.21
CA GLU A 151 3.16 37.63 -1.48
C GLU A 151 3.94 36.70 -2.43
N ALA A 152 5.27 36.90 -2.54
CA ALA A 152 6.14 36.02 -3.31
C ALA A 152 6.12 34.58 -2.79
N HIS A 153 6.17 34.38 -1.47
CA HIS A 153 6.12 33.05 -0.86
C HIS A 153 4.75 32.39 -1.07
N PHE A 154 3.65 33.13 -0.92
CA PHE A 154 2.31 32.65 -1.17
C PHE A 154 2.15 32.16 -2.61
N ASN A 155 2.63 32.94 -3.58
CA ASN A 155 2.60 32.59 -5.00
C ASN A 155 3.47 31.36 -5.31
N ALA A 156 4.67 31.27 -4.72
CA ALA A 156 5.53 30.09 -4.85
C ALA A 156 4.86 28.82 -4.29
N THR A 157 4.20 28.94 -3.15
CA THR A 157 3.47 27.83 -2.50
C THR A 157 2.27 27.40 -3.34
N ARG A 158 1.51 28.36 -3.90
CA ARG A 158 0.41 28.09 -4.83
C ARG A 158 0.89 27.31 -6.05
N ARG A 159 2.06 27.64 -6.61
CA ARG A 159 2.68 26.87 -7.71
C ARG A 159 3.06 25.45 -7.27
N LYS A 160 3.70 25.30 -6.11
CA LYS A 160 4.08 23.99 -5.55
C LYS A 160 2.88 23.06 -5.35
N TYR A 161 1.77 23.61 -4.83
CA TYR A 161 0.53 22.87 -4.64
C TYR A 161 0.01 22.25 -5.94
N ARG A 162 0.10 22.98 -7.05
CA ARG A 162 -0.42 22.51 -8.34
C ARG A 162 0.42 21.40 -8.96
N MET A 163 1.73 21.44 -8.77
CA MET A 163 2.62 20.38 -9.28
C MET A 163 2.52 19.09 -8.47
N GLN A 164 2.36 19.20 -7.15
CA GLN A 164 2.47 18.04 -6.25
C GLN A 164 1.13 17.53 -5.70
N ARG A 165 0.02 18.23 -5.98
CA ARG A 165 -1.34 18.05 -5.41
C ARG A 165 -1.36 17.09 -4.21
N PRO A 166 -1.23 17.60 -2.97
CA PRO A 166 -1.27 16.73 -1.80
C PRO A 166 -2.53 15.86 -1.85
N GLY A 167 -2.39 14.60 -1.41
CA GLY A 167 -3.49 13.64 -1.39
C GLY A 167 -4.63 14.05 -0.47
N LYS A 168 -5.42 13.11 0.06
CA LYS A 168 -6.63 13.44 0.85
C LYS A 168 -6.39 14.32 2.08
N ASP A 169 -5.17 14.38 2.62
CA ASP A 169 -4.81 15.21 3.78
C ASP A 169 -3.91 16.39 3.39
N HIS A 170 -4.46 17.60 3.42
CA HIS A 170 -3.74 18.82 3.03
C HIS A 170 -3.05 19.49 4.24
N ARG A 171 -3.20 18.97 5.47
CA ARG A 171 -2.69 19.63 6.69
C ARG A 171 -1.18 19.79 6.68
N SER A 172 -0.45 18.77 6.24
CA SER A 172 1.02 18.83 6.14
C SER A 172 1.45 19.93 5.16
N PHE A 173 0.74 20.06 4.04
CA PHE A 173 0.99 21.10 3.06
C PHE A 173 0.72 22.51 3.62
N ILE A 174 -0.43 22.69 4.29
CA ILE A 174 -0.78 23.97 4.93
C ILE A 174 0.23 24.33 6.01
N TRP A 175 0.73 23.36 6.78
CA TRP A 175 1.81 23.62 7.75
C TRP A 175 3.11 24.02 7.07
N SER A 176 3.52 23.32 6.01
CA SER A 176 4.71 23.67 5.23
C SER A 176 4.64 25.10 4.67
N PHE A 177 3.45 25.58 4.32
CA PHE A 177 3.23 26.98 3.94
C PHE A 177 3.50 27.92 5.10
N ILE A 178 2.81 27.73 6.22
CA ILE A 178 2.88 28.65 7.37
C ILE A 178 4.29 28.69 7.97
N GLU A 179 4.96 27.54 8.03
CA GLU A 179 6.33 27.44 8.53
C GLU A 179 7.38 27.99 7.57
N GLY A 180 7.06 28.09 6.27
CA GLY A 180 7.92 28.71 5.27
C GLY A 180 7.94 30.24 5.34
N ILE A 181 7.01 30.85 6.08
CA ILE A 181 6.94 32.31 6.26
C ILE A 181 8.08 32.75 7.18
N LYS A 182 9.02 33.52 6.63
CA LYS A 182 10.20 34.02 7.36
C LYS A 182 9.82 34.96 8.51
N ASP A 183 8.78 35.75 8.31
CA ASP A 183 8.29 36.67 9.33
C ASP A 183 7.34 35.96 10.31
N LYS A 184 7.79 35.84 11.56
CA LYS A 184 7.05 35.16 12.62
C LYS A 184 5.75 35.89 12.99
N GLU A 185 5.74 37.22 12.92
CA GLU A 185 4.54 38.01 13.22
C GLU A 185 3.46 37.79 12.16
N SER A 186 3.84 37.87 10.87
CA SER A 186 2.95 37.51 9.76
C SER A 186 2.44 36.07 9.87
N ALA A 187 3.30 35.11 10.19
CA ALA A 187 2.91 33.71 10.36
C ALA A 187 1.90 33.52 11.49
N GLN A 188 2.10 34.19 12.63
CA GLN A 188 1.17 34.14 13.76
C GLN A 188 -0.17 34.81 13.40
N ARG A 189 -0.12 35.98 12.76
CA ARG A 189 -1.31 36.71 12.33
C ARG A 189 -2.17 35.89 11.36
N ILE A 190 -1.54 35.20 10.41
CA ILE A 190 -2.22 34.28 9.50
C ILE A 190 -2.89 33.15 10.29
N GLN A 191 -2.20 32.54 11.26
CA GLN A 191 -2.81 31.50 12.10
C GLN A 191 -4.01 32.03 12.88
N GLU A 192 -3.93 33.23 13.47
CA GLU A 192 -5.06 33.86 14.18
C GLU A 192 -6.25 34.15 13.25
N TYR A 193 -5.97 34.65 12.04
CA TYR A 193 -6.99 34.88 11.03
C TYR A 193 -7.68 33.58 10.61
N LEU A 194 -6.91 32.52 10.38
CA LEU A 194 -7.45 31.21 9.99
C LEU A 194 -8.30 30.57 11.10
N ILE A 195 -7.92 30.70 12.37
CA ILE A 195 -8.74 30.28 13.52
C ILE A 195 -10.11 30.99 13.48
N ARG A 196 -10.12 32.31 13.24
CA ARG A 196 -11.37 33.10 13.19
C ARG A 196 -12.22 32.76 11.97
N LYS A 197 -11.59 32.55 10.81
CA LYS A 197 -12.29 32.30 9.55
C LYS A 197 -12.93 30.92 9.49
N PHE A 198 -12.31 29.92 10.13
CA PHE A 198 -12.74 28.52 10.04
C PHE A 198 -12.98 27.87 11.40
N PRO A 199 -13.91 28.36 12.25
CA PRO A 199 -14.09 27.87 13.63
C PRO A 199 -14.48 26.39 13.72
N GLY A 200 -15.11 25.83 12.67
CA GLY A 200 -15.45 24.41 12.59
C GLY A 200 -14.30 23.49 12.16
N LYS A 201 -13.33 24.02 11.41
CA LYS A 201 -12.22 23.23 10.81
C LYS A 201 -10.87 23.51 11.47
N ILE A 202 -10.71 24.67 12.09
CA ILE A 202 -9.49 25.11 12.75
C ILE A 202 -9.86 25.53 14.17
N ARG A 203 -9.10 25.02 15.13
CA ARG A 203 -9.27 25.33 16.55
C ARG A 203 -7.96 25.80 17.14
N ARG A 204 -8.01 26.55 18.23
CA ARG A 204 -6.80 26.89 18.98
C ARG A 204 -6.19 25.61 19.56
N SER A 205 -4.88 25.43 19.37
CA SER A 205 -4.19 24.26 19.92
C SER A 205 -4.20 24.32 21.45
N LYS A 206 -4.45 23.19 22.11
CA LYS A 206 -4.35 23.06 23.57
C LYS A 206 -2.90 23.15 24.06
N SER A 207 -1.94 22.82 23.19
CA SER A 207 -0.51 22.83 23.49
C SER A 207 0.24 23.48 22.33
N PRO A 208 0.41 24.81 22.34
CA PRO A 208 1.20 25.50 21.33
C PRO A 208 2.65 25.04 21.39
N ARG A 209 3.20 24.56 20.27
CA ARG A 209 4.62 24.16 20.15
C ARG A 209 5.18 24.74 18.86
N ASN A 210 6.43 25.20 18.90
CA ASN A 210 7.17 25.72 17.74
C ASN A 210 6.41 26.76 16.91
N GLY A 211 5.70 27.69 17.56
CA GLY A 211 4.93 28.74 16.86
C GLY A 211 3.61 28.27 16.24
N ARG A 212 3.23 26.99 16.38
CA ARG A 212 1.92 26.46 15.96
C ARG A 212 0.89 26.70 17.05
N ILE A 213 -0.01 27.66 16.83
CA ILE A 213 -1.06 28.03 17.79
C ILE A 213 -2.44 27.46 17.42
N MET A 214 -2.56 26.83 16.26
CA MET A 214 -3.81 26.24 15.77
C MET A 214 -3.67 24.74 15.50
N ALA A 215 -4.79 24.04 15.51
CA ALA A 215 -4.94 22.66 15.09
C ALA A 215 -5.97 22.59 13.96
N MET A 216 -5.66 21.83 12.92
CA MET A 216 -6.47 21.73 11.71
C MET A 216 -7.17 20.36 11.61
N SER A 217 -8.43 20.38 11.21
CA SER A 217 -9.19 19.20 10.79
C SER A 217 -8.68 18.66 9.45
N MET A 218 -8.82 17.36 9.23
CA MET A 218 -8.52 16.71 7.93
C MET A 218 -9.41 17.22 6.79
N ALA A 219 -10.58 17.78 7.11
CA ALA A 219 -11.51 18.32 6.12
C ALA A 219 -11.11 19.71 5.58
N LEU A 220 -10.07 20.33 6.15
CA LEU A 220 -9.58 21.62 5.67
C LEU A 220 -8.71 21.43 4.42
N LYS A 221 -9.12 22.06 3.33
CA LYS A 221 -8.37 22.02 2.08
C LYS A 221 -7.54 23.28 1.88
N TRP A 222 -6.42 23.14 1.16
CA TRP A 222 -5.54 24.25 0.82
C TRP A 222 -6.27 25.33 0.02
N GLU A 223 -7.19 24.96 -0.87
CA GLU A 223 -7.99 25.90 -1.67
C GLU A 223 -8.78 26.87 -0.77
N GLU A 224 -9.38 26.37 0.31
CA GLU A 224 -10.12 27.20 1.26
C GLU A 224 -9.19 28.17 2.00
N VAL A 225 -8.00 27.70 2.39
CA VAL A 225 -6.97 28.52 3.03
C VAL A 225 -6.47 29.60 2.07
N ARG A 226 -6.21 29.25 0.81
CA ARG A 226 -5.80 30.18 -0.25
C ARG A 226 -6.84 31.28 -0.43
N ASP A 227 -8.11 30.92 -0.57
CA ASP A 227 -9.19 31.87 -0.79
C ASP A 227 -9.39 32.78 0.43
N ALA A 228 -9.21 32.24 1.64
CA ALA A 228 -9.20 33.05 2.85
C ALA A 228 -8.03 34.05 2.89
N MET A 229 -6.85 33.64 2.43
CA MET A 229 -5.66 34.51 2.42
C MET A 229 -5.76 35.66 1.42
N LEU A 230 -6.36 35.43 0.26
CA LEU A 230 -6.65 36.51 -0.71
C LEU A 230 -7.60 37.57 -0.13
N ASN A 231 -8.45 37.19 0.83
CA ASN A 231 -9.41 38.06 1.50
C ASN A 231 -8.94 38.52 2.89
N MET A 232 -7.66 38.33 3.24
CA MET A 232 -7.13 38.77 4.53
C MET A 232 -6.91 40.28 4.52
N PRO A 233 -7.41 41.02 5.52
CA PRO A 233 -7.18 42.46 5.60
C PRO A 233 -5.68 42.79 5.79
N PRO A 234 -5.18 43.89 5.20
CA PRO A 234 -3.79 44.31 5.37
C PRO A 234 -3.47 44.59 6.85
N PRO A 235 -2.18 44.48 7.26
CA PRO A 235 -1.77 44.84 8.62
C PRO A 235 -2.13 46.29 8.92
N SER A 236 -2.64 46.52 10.13
CA SER A 236 -2.96 47.84 10.67
C SER A 236 -1.76 48.41 11.40
#